data_AF-A0AAV8YC31-F1
#
_entry.id   AF-A0AAV8YC31-F1
#
_cell.length_a   1.000
_cell.length_b   1.000
_cell.length_c   1.000
_cell.angle_alpha   90.00
_cell.angle_beta   90.00
_cell.angle_gamma   90.00
#
_symmetry.space_group_name_H-M   'P 1'
#
loop_
_entity.id
_entity.type
_entity.pdbx_description
1 polymer ?
#
loop_
_entity_poly.entity_id
_entity_poly.type
_entity_poly.pdbx_seq_one_letter_code
_entity_poly.pdbx_strand_id
1 'polypeptide(L)'
;MVYFFICDRTNFFMKENKYYSEFSFWLPIGYVTVLGLFFTEDSKFTKVLHRDQLNEWRGWMQLVILVYHITGASKILVINMHIKVLVSSYLFLLGYEQFCYVWHRGDISIVSFVKTVFQLNFMTVTLCLCMNRPYQFYYFGPLLSFWYLMIYCFLAFPPNITAQSSENNVIQYFYLLIKFICLFSIVTILFMSEVFFEKVFVTRPWKALFVTTDDDIHDWWSRWKLDRYSVIYGMCFGVIMVLAQRYNIFDDNNHSNLFSRGIALSSTLAAIIGMGSYITFTFLCHNELECSEIHSYIVFIPTVSYILLRNISGMLRTRYSSFFAWFGEIYLELFISQYHIWLSADTHGVLVLIPGYPVLNVIVTSFIFVCVSHEVHKITKDLLPFAVPNDWKLVLRNFILFLAILVPIGINDVGLPDQSFFSQGKFIKKSEHYKICLKKYNSTKKYMQYVYNRYRPVMKKDK
;
A
#
# COMPACT_ATOMS: atom_id res chain seq x y z
N MET A 1 1.00 2.31 22.02
CA MET A 1 0.70 0.86 21.93
C MET A 1 -0.50 0.43 22.78
N VAL A 2 -0.56 0.75 24.09
CA VAL A 2 -1.72 0.40 24.95
C VAL A 2 -3.06 0.84 24.34
N TYR A 3 -3.15 2.07 23.81
CA TYR A 3 -4.37 2.55 23.14
C TYR A 3 -4.82 1.65 21.98
N PHE A 4 -3.90 1.25 21.10
CA PHE A 4 -4.21 0.32 20.00
C PHE A 4 -4.76 -1.01 20.53
N PHE A 5 -4.17 -1.52 21.62
CA PHE A 5 -4.58 -2.78 22.22
C PHE A 5 -5.99 -2.67 22.80
N ILE A 6 -6.31 -1.57 23.49
CA ILE A 6 -7.66 -1.31 24.01
C ILE A 6 -8.67 -1.24 22.86
N CYS A 7 -8.39 -0.48 21.80
CA CYS A 7 -9.29 -0.33 20.66
C CYS A 7 -9.62 -1.65 19.95
N ASP A 8 -8.63 -2.51 19.75
CA ASP A 8 -8.82 -3.72 18.95
C ASP A 8 -9.11 -4.96 19.80
N ARG A 9 -8.32 -5.23 20.86
CA ARG A 9 -8.37 -6.48 21.61
C ARG A 9 -9.39 -6.50 22.75
N THR A 10 -9.91 -5.34 23.16
CA THR A 10 -10.93 -5.27 24.20
C THR A 10 -12.31 -4.95 23.63
N ASN A 11 -13.36 -5.21 24.42
CA ASN A 11 -14.73 -4.77 24.11
C ASN A 11 -15.05 -3.44 24.78
N PHE A 12 -14.02 -2.65 25.15
CA PHE A 12 -14.20 -1.37 25.82
C PHE A 12 -14.96 -0.37 24.92
N PHE A 13 -14.67 -0.40 23.62
CA PHE A 13 -15.39 0.38 22.61
C PHE A 13 -16.30 -0.52 21.77
N MET A 14 -17.40 0.07 21.31
CA MET A 14 -18.35 -0.63 20.44
C MET A 14 -17.76 -0.79 19.03
N LYS A 15 -18.23 -1.80 18.31
CA LYS A 15 -17.79 -2.12 16.95
C LYS A 15 -19.03 -2.27 16.09
N GLU A 16 -19.08 -1.57 14.96
CA GLU A 16 -20.19 -1.62 14.02
C GLU A 16 -19.72 -2.13 12.65
N ASN A 17 -20.63 -2.73 11.89
CA ASN A 17 -20.35 -3.17 10.53
C ASN A 17 -20.22 -1.98 9.58
N LYS A 18 -19.38 -2.13 8.55
CA LYS A 18 -19.26 -1.13 7.48
C LYS A 18 -20.49 -1.14 6.56
N TYR A 19 -20.97 0.05 6.22
CA TYR A 19 -22.02 0.25 5.23
C TYR A 19 -21.53 1.22 4.15
N TYR A 20 -21.42 0.71 2.92
CA TYR A 20 -21.09 1.55 1.78
C TYR A 20 -22.31 2.34 1.34
N SER A 21 -22.12 3.64 1.13
CA SER A 21 -23.03 4.48 0.36
C SER A 21 -22.20 5.50 -0.42
N GLU A 22 -22.69 5.91 -1.59
CA GLU A 22 -21.99 6.88 -2.44
C GLU A 22 -21.72 8.19 -1.71
N PHE A 23 -22.70 8.70 -0.94
CA PHE A 23 -22.52 9.90 -0.14
C PHE A 23 -21.46 9.73 0.94
N SER A 24 -21.43 8.60 1.65
CA SER A 24 -20.43 8.36 2.70
C SER A 24 -19.01 8.24 2.15
N PHE A 25 -18.85 7.87 0.86
CA PHE A 25 -17.56 7.78 0.19
C PHE A 25 -17.13 9.11 -0.45
N TRP A 26 -17.98 9.74 -1.26
CA TRP A 26 -17.62 10.93 -2.03
C TRP A 26 -17.60 12.22 -1.20
N LEU A 27 -18.45 12.34 -0.18
CA LEU A 27 -18.51 13.55 0.65
C LEU A 27 -17.19 13.79 1.40
N PRO A 28 -16.60 12.81 2.13
CA PRO A 28 -15.29 13.01 2.75
C PRO A 28 -14.19 13.33 1.75
N ILE A 29 -14.17 12.67 0.58
CA ILE A 29 -13.18 12.95 -0.49
C ILE A 29 -13.31 14.40 -0.99
N GLY A 30 -14.54 14.85 -1.27
CA GLY A 30 -14.81 16.23 -1.68
C GLY A 30 -14.37 17.23 -0.62
N TYR A 31 -14.69 16.96 0.65
CA TYR A 31 -14.32 17.82 1.78
C TYR A 31 -12.79 17.94 1.94
N VAL A 32 -12.05 16.83 1.97
CA VAL A 32 -10.57 16.89 2.09
C VAL A 32 -9.93 17.49 0.85
N THR A 33 -10.52 17.34 -0.34
CA THR A 33 -10.06 17.99 -1.58
C THR A 33 -10.20 19.51 -1.48
N VAL A 34 -11.36 20.00 -1.02
CA VAL A 34 -11.58 21.44 -0.80
C VAL A 34 -10.60 21.99 0.23
N LEU A 35 -10.40 21.31 1.36
CA LEU A 35 -9.39 21.71 2.35
C LEU A 35 -7.98 21.76 1.74
N GLY A 36 -7.59 20.72 1.00
CA GLY A 36 -6.29 20.67 0.34
C GLY A 36 -6.05 21.84 -0.62
N LEU A 37 -7.08 22.24 -1.37
CA LEU A 37 -7.01 23.41 -2.25
C LEU A 37 -6.87 24.73 -1.48
N PHE A 38 -7.56 24.89 -0.34
CA PHE A 38 -7.45 26.08 0.50
C PHE A 38 -6.04 26.26 1.09
N PHE A 39 -5.38 25.17 1.47
CA PHE A 39 -4.01 25.19 2.02
C PHE A 39 -2.94 25.03 0.93
N THR A 40 -3.05 25.79 -0.17
CA THR A 40 -2.05 25.80 -1.24
C THR A 40 -0.99 26.87 -0.97
N GLU A 41 0.28 26.48 -1.02
CA GLU A 41 1.44 27.34 -0.79
C GLU A 41 2.40 27.31 -2.00
N ASP A 42 3.23 28.35 -2.14
CA ASP A 42 4.28 28.39 -3.15
C ASP A 42 5.48 27.53 -2.69
N SER A 43 5.97 26.67 -3.59
CA SER A 43 7.15 25.84 -3.37
C SER A 43 8.43 26.63 -3.65
N LYS A 44 9.49 26.33 -2.90
CA LYS A 44 10.84 26.84 -3.16
C LYS A 44 11.51 26.11 -4.33
N PHE A 45 10.95 24.99 -4.77
CA PHE A 45 11.51 24.14 -5.80
C PHE A 45 10.71 24.27 -7.10
N THR A 46 11.43 24.31 -8.22
CA THR A 46 10.83 24.35 -9.57
C THR A 46 10.93 23.01 -10.29
N LYS A 47 11.74 22.08 -9.78
CA LYS A 47 12.00 20.77 -10.40
C LYS A 47 10.73 19.93 -10.43
N VAL A 48 10.57 19.16 -11.50
CA VAL A 48 9.48 18.19 -11.65
C VAL A 48 9.58 17.15 -10.52
N LEU A 49 8.45 16.85 -9.86
CA LEU A 49 8.39 15.87 -8.77
C LEU A 49 9.38 16.17 -7.63
N HIS A 50 9.47 17.44 -7.23
CA HIS A 50 10.23 17.80 -6.03
C HIS A 50 9.54 17.26 -4.76
N ARG A 51 10.26 17.32 -3.64
CA ARG A 51 9.84 16.72 -2.37
C ARG A 51 8.44 17.14 -1.90
N ASP A 52 8.09 18.42 -2.01
CA ASP A 52 6.80 18.92 -1.53
C ASP A 52 5.64 18.35 -2.36
N GLN A 53 5.79 18.25 -3.68
CA GLN A 53 4.83 17.57 -4.56
C GLN A 53 4.72 16.06 -4.30
N LEU A 54 5.85 15.40 -4.04
CA LEU A 54 5.85 13.97 -3.71
C LEU A 54 5.06 13.73 -2.42
N ASN A 55 5.31 14.52 -1.38
CA ASN A 55 4.57 14.44 -0.13
C ASN A 55 3.09 14.83 -0.33
N GLU A 56 2.79 15.87 -1.08
CA GLU A 56 1.40 16.24 -1.43
C GLU A 56 0.67 15.06 -2.08
N TRP A 57 1.27 14.42 -3.07
CA TRP A 57 0.64 13.31 -3.77
C TRP A 57 0.45 12.10 -2.85
N ARG A 58 1.46 11.74 -2.05
CA ARG A 58 1.34 10.68 -1.03
C ARG A 58 0.20 10.98 -0.05
N GLY A 59 0.12 12.19 0.48
CA GLY A 59 -0.93 12.55 1.44
C GLY A 59 -2.33 12.48 0.84
N TRP A 60 -2.51 12.98 -0.39
CA TRP A 60 -3.79 12.83 -1.10
C TRP A 60 -4.15 11.36 -1.31
N MET A 61 -3.21 10.54 -1.79
CA MET A 61 -3.43 9.10 -1.96
C MET A 61 -3.79 8.43 -0.63
N GLN A 62 -3.08 8.77 0.45
CA GLN A 62 -3.32 8.20 1.76
C GLN A 62 -4.73 8.51 2.28
N LEU A 63 -5.19 9.76 2.16
CA LEU A 63 -6.52 10.15 2.60
C LEU A 63 -7.62 9.43 1.81
N VAL A 64 -7.46 9.29 0.48
CA VAL A 64 -8.41 8.54 -0.35
C VAL A 64 -8.45 7.06 0.03
N ILE A 65 -7.28 6.44 0.27
CA ILE A 65 -7.19 5.05 0.73
C ILE A 65 -7.85 4.87 2.09
N LEU A 66 -7.71 5.81 3.02
CA LEU A 66 -8.36 5.75 4.33
C LEU A 66 -9.89 5.83 4.22
N VAL A 67 -10.42 6.75 3.40
CA VAL A 67 -11.87 6.86 3.15
C VAL A 67 -12.41 5.58 2.49
N TYR A 68 -11.66 4.98 1.59
CA TYR A 68 -12.00 3.69 0.99
C TYR A 68 -12.14 2.58 2.03
N HIS A 69 -11.19 2.49 2.97
CA HIS A 69 -11.22 1.44 3.99
C HIS A 69 -12.33 1.63 5.01
N ILE A 70 -12.58 2.85 5.50
CA ILE A 70 -13.63 3.09 6.50
C ILE A 70 -15.03 2.84 5.91
N THR A 71 -15.29 3.23 4.67
CA THR A 71 -16.61 3.08 4.05
C THR A 71 -16.87 1.68 3.51
N GLY A 72 -15.83 0.84 3.38
CA GLY A 72 -15.96 -0.50 2.81
C GLY A 72 -16.27 -0.48 1.32
N ALA A 73 -15.71 0.49 0.59
CA ALA A 73 -15.93 0.68 -0.84
C ALA A 73 -15.26 -0.37 -1.73
N SER A 74 -14.59 -1.38 -1.15
CA SER A 74 -13.97 -2.52 -1.86
C SER A 74 -14.95 -3.32 -2.70
N LYS A 75 -16.25 -3.28 -2.36
CA LYS A 75 -17.31 -3.95 -3.10
C LYS A 75 -17.57 -3.34 -4.48
N ILE A 76 -17.17 -2.10 -4.71
CA ILE A 76 -17.35 -1.40 -5.99
C ILE A 76 -16.08 -1.57 -6.81
N LEU A 77 -16.17 -2.35 -7.89
CA LEU A 77 -15.03 -2.73 -8.73
C LEU A 77 -14.23 -1.52 -9.22
N VAL A 78 -14.92 -0.49 -9.74
CA VAL A 78 -14.29 0.73 -10.26
C VAL A 78 -13.44 1.42 -9.17
N ILE A 79 -14.00 1.58 -7.96
CA ILE A 79 -13.30 2.21 -6.84
C ILE A 79 -12.11 1.35 -6.42
N ASN A 80 -12.30 0.03 -6.25
CA ASN A 80 -11.24 -0.90 -5.88
C ASN A 80 -10.05 -0.84 -6.88
N MET A 81 -10.34 -0.83 -8.19
CA MET A 81 -9.30 -0.72 -9.21
C MET A 81 -8.57 0.63 -9.21
N HIS A 82 -9.24 1.73 -8.86
CA HIS A 82 -8.59 3.02 -8.68
C HIS A 82 -7.69 3.05 -7.44
N ILE A 83 -8.12 2.44 -6.33
CA ILE A 83 -7.27 2.32 -5.14
C ILE A 83 -6.02 1.49 -5.42
N LYS A 84 -6.13 0.43 -6.24
CA LYS A 84 -4.96 -0.33 -6.70
C LYS A 84 -3.97 0.57 -7.46
N VAL A 85 -4.43 1.47 -8.34
CA VAL A 85 -3.54 2.46 -8.99
C VAL A 85 -2.81 3.34 -7.98
N LEU A 86 -3.48 3.76 -6.90
CA LEU A 86 -2.84 4.58 -5.87
C LEU A 86 -1.73 3.81 -5.16
N VAL A 87 -1.97 2.54 -4.81
CA VAL A 87 -0.96 1.65 -4.21
C VAL A 87 0.22 1.44 -5.16
N SER A 88 -0.03 1.17 -6.45
CA SER A 88 1.02 1.06 -7.46
C SER A 88 1.78 2.37 -7.67
N SER A 89 1.10 3.51 -7.55
CA SER A 89 1.72 4.84 -7.65
C SER A 89 2.71 5.08 -6.50
N TYR A 90 2.43 4.60 -5.28
CA TYR A 90 3.43 4.62 -4.19
C TYR A 90 4.70 3.83 -4.55
N LEU A 91 4.54 2.65 -5.15
CA LEU A 91 5.65 1.80 -5.56
C LEU A 91 6.42 2.39 -6.76
N PHE A 92 5.72 3.05 -7.67
CA PHE A 92 6.32 3.86 -8.73
C PHE A 92 7.16 5.00 -8.14
N LEU A 93 6.61 5.77 -7.19
CA LEU A 93 7.33 6.85 -6.52
C LEU A 93 8.56 6.32 -5.77
N LEU A 94 8.44 5.18 -5.08
CA LEU A 94 9.56 4.50 -4.42
C LEU A 94 10.69 4.19 -5.42
N GLY A 95 10.36 3.61 -6.57
CA GLY A 95 11.33 3.34 -7.63
C GLY A 95 12.01 4.61 -8.15
N TYR A 96 11.21 5.64 -8.45
CA TYR A 96 11.70 6.93 -8.94
C TYR A 96 12.65 7.61 -7.95
N GLU A 97 12.23 7.78 -6.69
CA GLU A 97 12.98 8.49 -5.67
C GLU A 97 14.30 7.81 -5.34
N GLN A 98 14.30 6.48 -5.22
CA GLN A 98 15.50 5.74 -4.89
C GLN A 98 16.51 5.70 -6.04
N PHE A 99 16.03 5.57 -7.28
CA PHE A 99 16.88 5.72 -8.45
C PHE A 99 17.51 7.12 -8.49
N CYS A 100 16.71 8.18 -8.37
CA CYS A 100 17.20 9.55 -8.40
C CYS A 100 18.13 9.88 -7.21
N TYR A 101 17.86 9.33 -6.02
CA TYR A 101 18.73 9.48 -4.84
C TYR A 101 20.13 8.93 -5.13
N VAL A 102 20.23 7.66 -5.54
CA VAL A 102 21.53 7.04 -5.83
C VAL A 102 22.20 7.66 -7.05
N TRP A 103 21.44 8.01 -8.09
CA TRP A 103 21.98 8.63 -9.30
C TRP A 103 22.72 9.93 -9.00
N HIS A 104 22.14 10.80 -8.15
CA HIS A 104 22.70 12.12 -7.84
C HIS A 104 23.65 12.11 -6.64
N ARG A 105 23.36 11.33 -5.58
CA ARG A 105 24.17 11.30 -4.35
C ARG A 105 25.30 10.29 -4.40
N GLY A 106 25.16 9.23 -5.20
CA GLY A 106 26.10 8.10 -5.24
C GLY A 106 26.18 7.29 -3.94
N ASP A 107 25.27 7.50 -2.99
CA ASP A 107 25.27 6.79 -1.71
C ASP A 107 24.52 5.46 -1.80
N ILE A 108 25.29 4.37 -1.81
CA ILE A 108 24.80 2.98 -1.75
C ILE A 108 25.31 2.31 -0.46
N SER A 109 25.27 3.05 0.66
CA SER A 109 25.71 2.50 1.94
C SER A 109 24.67 1.58 2.57
N ILE A 110 25.15 0.51 3.20
CA ILE A 110 24.31 -0.41 4.00
C ILE A 110 23.61 0.36 5.13
N VAL A 111 24.25 1.39 5.69
CA VAL A 111 23.66 2.22 6.74
C VAL A 111 22.42 2.97 6.23
N SER A 112 22.49 3.58 5.05
CA SER A 112 21.33 4.25 4.43
C SER A 112 20.20 3.26 4.10
N PHE A 113 20.55 2.05 3.67
CA PHE A 113 19.59 0.97 3.49
C PHE A 113 18.86 0.61 4.81
N VAL A 114 19.61 0.32 5.88
CA VAL A 114 19.02 -0.08 7.17
C VAL A 114 18.20 1.06 7.79
N LYS A 115 18.61 2.32 7.62
CA LYS A 115 17.81 3.48 8.07
C LYS A 115 16.43 3.51 7.43
N THR A 116 16.37 3.31 6.11
CA THR A 116 15.11 3.32 5.37
C THR A 116 14.24 2.12 5.76
N VAL A 117 14.83 0.92 5.85
CA VAL A 117 14.12 -0.29 6.27
C VAL A 117 13.58 -0.16 7.71
N PHE A 118 14.33 0.47 8.61
CA PHE A 118 13.86 0.74 9.97
C PHE A 118 12.64 1.67 9.95
N GLN A 119 12.71 2.79 9.23
CA GLN A 119 11.59 3.74 9.13
C GLN A 119 10.33 3.08 8.56
N LEU A 120 10.47 2.24 7.52
CA LEU A 120 9.35 1.55 6.89
C LEU A 120 8.69 0.50 7.80
N ASN A 121 9.39 -0.02 8.81
CA ASN A 121 8.95 -1.21 9.55
C ASN A 121 8.86 -1.04 11.06
N PHE A 122 9.40 0.03 11.64
CA PHE A 122 9.43 0.22 13.09
C PHE A 122 8.03 0.09 13.70
N MET A 123 7.05 0.81 13.13
CA MET A 123 5.68 0.74 13.60
C MET A 123 5.06 -0.64 13.37
N THR A 124 5.24 -1.21 12.17
CA THR A 124 4.70 -2.52 11.81
C THR A 124 5.18 -3.62 12.74
N VAL A 125 6.50 -3.71 12.94
CA VAL A 125 7.12 -4.72 13.82
C VAL A 125 6.66 -4.53 15.26
N THR A 126 6.61 -3.29 15.75
CA THR A 126 6.12 -3.00 17.10
C THR A 126 4.68 -3.48 17.28
N LEU A 127 3.81 -3.24 16.30
CA LEU A 127 2.42 -3.71 16.34
C LEU A 127 2.31 -5.23 16.20
N CYS A 128 3.12 -5.88 15.37
CA CYS A 128 3.16 -7.34 15.27
C CYS A 128 3.43 -7.96 16.64
N LEU A 129 4.43 -7.43 17.37
CA LEU A 129 4.79 -7.88 18.72
C LEU A 129 3.71 -7.56 19.76
N CYS A 130 3.14 -6.35 19.75
CA CYS A 130 2.11 -5.95 20.71
C CYS A 130 0.75 -6.62 20.48
N MET A 131 0.41 -6.92 19.22
CA MET A 131 -0.89 -7.46 18.85
C MET A 131 -0.88 -8.96 18.62
N ASN A 132 0.28 -9.61 18.56
CA ASN A 132 0.42 -11.00 18.12
C ASN A 132 -0.29 -11.24 16.78
N ARG A 133 0.16 -10.52 15.74
CA ARG A 133 -0.32 -10.63 14.37
C ARG A 133 0.85 -10.86 13.42
N PRO A 134 0.68 -11.65 12.35
CA PRO A 134 1.75 -11.91 11.39
C PRO A 134 2.09 -10.62 10.63
N TYR A 135 3.33 -10.50 10.19
CA TYR A 135 3.84 -9.33 9.47
C TYR A 135 3.02 -8.99 8.22
N GLN A 136 2.52 -10.02 7.51
CA GLN A 136 1.67 -9.88 6.33
C GLN A 136 0.28 -9.27 6.57
N PHE A 137 -0.18 -9.18 7.84
CA PHE A 137 -1.42 -8.49 8.18
C PHE A 137 -1.34 -6.99 7.81
N TYR A 138 -0.16 -6.39 7.99
CA TYR A 138 0.11 -4.98 7.66
C TYR A 138 0.79 -4.83 6.30
N TYR A 139 0.20 -5.42 5.27
CA TYR A 139 0.84 -5.73 3.99
C TYR A 139 1.65 -4.63 3.31
N PHE A 140 1.29 -3.36 3.51
CA PHE A 140 1.93 -2.23 2.84
C PHE A 140 3.40 -2.07 3.26
N GLY A 141 3.73 -2.24 4.54
CA GLY A 141 5.11 -2.20 5.05
C GLY A 141 6.02 -3.30 4.45
N PRO A 142 5.64 -4.59 4.54
CA PRO A 142 6.31 -5.70 3.87
C PRO A 142 6.51 -5.47 2.37
N LEU A 143 5.47 -5.00 1.68
CA LEU A 143 5.50 -4.76 0.24
C LEU A 143 6.50 -3.66 -0.13
N LEU A 144 6.45 -2.50 0.54
CA LEU A 144 7.41 -1.41 0.33
C LEU A 144 8.85 -1.86 0.63
N SER A 145 9.05 -2.61 1.70
CA SER A 145 10.38 -3.08 2.12
C SER A 145 10.98 -4.09 1.15
N PHE A 146 10.16 -5.01 0.63
CA PHE A 146 10.59 -5.96 -0.39
C PHE A 146 11.03 -5.24 -1.67
N TRP A 147 10.21 -4.32 -2.19
CA TRP A 147 10.53 -3.58 -3.40
C TRP A 147 11.72 -2.64 -3.20
N TYR A 148 11.85 -2.04 -2.02
CA TYR A 148 13.03 -1.25 -1.65
C TYR A 148 14.31 -2.10 -1.67
N LEU A 149 14.27 -3.32 -1.11
CA LEU A 149 15.38 -4.27 -1.20
C LEU A 149 15.73 -4.61 -2.65
N MET A 150 14.73 -4.87 -3.50
CA MET A 150 14.97 -5.15 -4.92
C MET A 150 15.64 -3.97 -5.65
N ILE A 151 15.20 -2.74 -5.38
CA ILE A 151 15.84 -1.52 -5.92
C ILE A 151 17.28 -1.40 -5.41
N TYR A 152 17.49 -1.58 -4.10
CA TYR A 152 18.82 -1.52 -3.51
C TYR A 152 19.77 -2.54 -4.14
N CYS A 153 19.34 -3.80 -4.29
CA CYS A 153 20.12 -4.84 -4.96
C CYS A 153 20.42 -4.48 -6.43
N PHE A 154 19.43 -3.96 -7.16
CA PHE A 154 19.60 -3.50 -8.55
C PHE A 154 20.66 -2.39 -8.67
N LEU A 155 20.62 -1.40 -7.77
CA LEU A 155 21.54 -0.26 -7.79
C LEU A 155 22.94 -0.64 -7.29
N ALA A 156 23.02 -1.45 -6.23
CA ALA A 156 24.27 -1.88 -5.60
C ALA A 156 25.06 -2.92 -6.41
N PHE A 157 24.40 -3.70 -7.27
CA PHE A 157 25.08 -4.66 -8.11
C PHE A 157 26.01 -3.94 -9.11
N PRO A 158 27.29 -4.28 -9.24
CA PRO A 158 28.19 -3.60 -10.17
C PRO A 158 27.73 -3.73 -11.65
N PRO A 159 27.97 -2.73 -12.51
CA PRO A 159 28.63 -1.46 -12.23
C PRO A 159 27.71 -0.45 -11.52
N ASN A 160 28.32 0.36 -10.65
CA ASN A 160 27.66 1.47 -9.96
C ASN A 160 27.62 2.67 -10.90
N ILE A 161 26.41 3.04 -11.33
CA ILE A 161 26.18 4.09 -12.32
C ILE A 161 25.60 5.30 -11.60
N THR A 162 26.31 6.41 -11.69
CA THR A 162 25.94 7.71 -11.10
C THR A 162 26.04 8.79 -12.16
N ALA A 163 25.47 9.97 -11.87
CA ALA A 163 25.56 11.13 -12.78
C ALA A 163 26.99 11.40 -13.24
N GLN A 164 27.93 11.52 -12.29
CA GLN A 164 29.36 11.77 -12.54
C GLN A 164 30.03 10.67 -13.38
N SER A 165 29.66 9.41 -13.13
CA SER A 165 30.22 8.28 -13.86
C SER A 165 29.74 8.28 -15.33
N SER A 166 28.46 8.62 -15.53
CA SER A 166 27.79 8.60 -16.84
C SER A 166 28.13 9.78 -17.76
N GLU A 167 28.67 10.85 -17.21
CA GLU A 167 29.22 11.97 -17.98
C GLU A 167 30.47 11.55 -18.74
N ASN A 168 31.30 10.72 -18.12
CA ASN A 168 32.59 10.29 -18.68
C ASN A 168 32.46 9.12 -19.65
N ASN A 169 31.44 8.25 -19.51
CA ASN A 169 31.31 7.03 -20.30
C ASN A 169 29.87 6.72 -20.72
N VAL A 170 29.55 6.91 -22.00
CA VAL A 170 28.21 6.63 -22.57
C VAL A 170 27.84 5.14 -22.47
N ILE A 171 28.83 4.23 -22.47
CA ILE A 171 28.64 2.78 -22.31
C ILE A 171 27.88 2.44 -21.02
N GLN A 172 27.91 3.31 -20.01
CA GLN A 172 27.18 3.07 -18.76
C GLN A 172 25.67 3.01 -18.93
N TYR A 173 25.10 3.75 -19.89
CA TYR A 173 23.67 3.63 -20.20
C TYR A 173 23.33 2.26 -20.80
N PHE A 174 24.25 1.66 -21.55
CA PHE A 174 24.09 0.30 -22.05
C PHE A 174 24.14 -0.72 -20.90
N TYR A 175 25.06 -0.56 -19.94
CA TYR A 175 25.06 -1.41 -18.72
C TYR A 175 23.78 -1.23 -17.90
N LEU A 176 23.26 0.00 -17.80
CA LEU A 176 21.99 0.25 -17.13
C LEU A 176 20.83 -0.49 -17.82
N LEU A 177 20.78 -0.46 -19.15
CA LEU A 177 19.80 -1.21 -19.93
C LEU A 177 19.88 -2.72 -19.67
N ILE A 178 21.09 -3.30 -19.64
CA ILE A 178 21.30 -4.71 -19.29
C ILE A 178 20.77 -5.01 -17.88
N LYS A 179 21.03 -4.14 -16.89
CA LYS A 179 20.50 -4.31 -15.53
C LYS A 179 18.98 -4.33 -15.53
N PHE A 180 18.33 -3.43 -16.29
CA PHE A 180 16.86 -3.40 -16.41
C PHE A 180 16.31 -4.68 -17.03
N ILE A 181 16.91 -5.15 -18.12
CA ILE A 181 16.52 -6.41 -18.76
C ILE A 181 16.66 -7.57 -17.76
N CYS A 182 17.76 -7.64 -17.02
CA CYS A 182 17.98 -8.65 -16.00
C CYS A 182 16.92 -8.61 -14.90
N LEU A 183 16.63 -7.43 -14.33
CA LEU A 183 15.60 -7.27 -13.31
C LEU A 183 14.22 -7.66 -13.83
N PHE A 184 13.86 -7.23 -15.05
CA PHE A 184 12.61 -7.59 -15.70
C PHE A 184 12.50 -9.10 -15.93
N SER A 185 13.57 -9.75 -16.37
CA SER A 185 13.63 -11.21 -16.52
C SER A 185 13.46 -11.93 -15.18
N ILE A 186 14.12 -11.49 -14.10
CA ILE A 186 13.97 -12.07 -12.76
C ILE A 186 12.52 -11.98 -12.28
N VAL A 187 11.90 -10.80 -12.39
CA VAL A 187 10.49 -10.59 -12.02
C VAL A 187 9.57 -11.48 -12.87
N THR A 188 9.81 -11.56 -14.18
CA THR A 188 9.01 -12.39 -15.09
C THR A 188 9.13 -13.87 -14.76
N ILE A 189 10.34 -14.36 -14.46
CA ILE A 189 10.56 -15.77 -14.07
C ILE A 189 9.83 -16.10 -12.77
N LEU A 190 9.91 -15.22 -11.76
CA LEU A 190 9.16 -15.37 -10.51
C LEU A 190 7.64 -15.38 -10.74
N PHE A 191 7.14 -14.55 -11.66
CA PHE A 191 5.73 -14.50 -12.02
C PHE A 191 5.24 -15.74 -12.79
N MET A 192 6.05 -16.27 -13.72
CA MET A 192 5.65 -17.39 -14.57
C MET A 192 5.60 -18.73 -13.83
N SER A 193 6.28 -18.85 -12.68
CA SER A 193 6.31 -20.08 -11.89
C SER A 193 5.91 -19.83 -10.44
N GLU A 194 4.63 -20.07 -10.14
CA GLU A 194 4.10 -20.02 -8.77
C GLU A 194 4.85 -20.98 -7.84
N VAL A 195 5.19 -22.19 -8.30
CA VAL A 195 5.99 -23.16 -7.54
C VAL A 195 7.39 -22.63 -7.20
N PHE A 196 8.02 -21.91 -8.13
CA PHE A 196 9.32 -21.29 -7.86
C PHE A 196 9.18 -20.14 -6.86
N PHE A 197 8.13 -19.31 -7.00
CA PHE A 197 7.80 -18.25 -6.05
C PHE A 197 7.62 -18.81 -4.63
N GLU A 198 6.80 -19.84 -4.45
CA GLU A 198 6.59 -20.48 -3.15
C GLU A 198 7.90 -20.99 -2.55
N LYS A 199 8.75 -21.66 -3.34
CA LYS A 199 10.06 -22.12 -2.86
C LYS A 199 10.96 -20.98 -2.41
N VAL A 200 10.96 -19.85 -3.11
CA VAL A 200 11.77 -18.69 -2.75
C VAL A 200 11.28 -18.06 -1.45
N PHE A 201 9.97 -17.90 -1.25
CA PHE A 201 9.42 -17.15 -0.12
C PHE A 201 9.08 -17.99 1.11
N VAL A 202 8.81 -19.30 0.95
CA VAL A 202 8.46 -20.22 2.05
C VAL A 202 9.69 -20.95 2.62
N THR A 203 10.88 -20.71 2.08
CA THR A 203 12.13 -21.24 2.63
C THR A 203 12.55 -20.53 3.91
N ARG A 204 13.10 -21.31 4.86
CA ARG A 204 13.70 -20.75 6.08
C ARG A 204 15.06 -20.12 5.74
N PRO A 205 15.43 -19.00 6.37
CA PRO A 205 14.88 -18.48 7.62
C PRO A 205 13.75 -17.44 7.50
N TRP A 206 13.41 -16.95 6.30
CA TRP A 206 12.51 -15.80 6.14
C TRP A 206 11.03 -16.11 5.93
N LYS A 207 10.62 -17.39 5.89
CA LYS A 207 9.21 -17.81 5.74
C LYS A 207 8.22 -16.95 6.53
N ALA A 208 8.51 -16.68 7.82
CA ALA A 208 7.62 -15.93 8.71
C ALA A 208 7.32 -14.49 8.25
N LEU A 209 8.13 -13.92 7.36
CA LEU A 209 7.92 -12.59 6.80
C LEU A 209 6.85 -12.58 5.69
N PHE A 210 6.58 -13.70 5.04
CA PHE A 210 5.80 -13.75 3.81
C PHE A 210 4.51 -14.54 3.91
N VAL A 211 4.21 -15.05 5.10
CA VAL A 211 3.13 -16.00 5.33
C VAL A 211 2.18 -15.46 6.41
N THR A 212 0.89 -15.80 6.29
CA THR A 212 -0.15 -15.45 7.26
C THR A 212 -0.16 -16.39 8.48
N THR A 213 -1.10 -16.19 9.41
CA THR A 213 -1.25 -17.07 10.59
C THR A 213 -1.57 -18.51 10.22
N ASP A 214 -2.27 -18.72 9.10
CA ASP A 214 -2.70 -20.05 8.63
C ASP A 214 -1.66 -20.71 7.72
N ASP A 215 -0.42 -20.21 7.76
CA ASP A 215 0.68 -20.66 6.91
C ASP A 215 0.43 -20.46 5.39
N ASP A 216 -0.43 -19.49 5.03
CA ASP A 216 -0.82 -19.17 3.65
C ASP A 216 0.03 -18.04 3.02
N ILE A 217 0.48 -18.24 1.78
CA ILE A 217 1.28 -17.31 0.95
C ILE A 217 0.43 -16.59 -0.12
N HIS A 218 -0.81 -17.02 -0.39
CA HIS A 218 -1.62 -16.50 -1.48
C HIS A 218 -1.84 -14.99 -1.40
N ASP A 219 -1.99 -14.44 -0.19
CA ASP A 219 -2.08 -12.99 0.04
C ASP A 219 -0.82 -12.25 -0.44
N TRP A 220 0.36 -12.77 -0.10
CA TRP A 220 1.63 -12.20 -0.52
C TRP A 220 1.81 -12.32 -2.04
N TRP A 221 1.53 -13.50 -2.60
CA TRP A 221 1.58 -13.73 -4.04
C TRP A 221 0.66 -12.79 -4.81
N SER A 222 -0.60 -12.66 -4.40
CA SER A 222 -1.59 -11.81 -5.05
C SER A 222 -1.15 -10.33 -5.07
N ARG A 223 -0.66 -9.81 -3.94
CA ARG A 223 -0.19 -8.43 -3.81
C ARG A 223 1.09 -8.18 -4.60
N TRP A 224 2.06 -9.09 -4.53
CA TRP A 224 3.30 -9.01 -5.29
C TRP A 224 3.04 -9.05 -6.79
N LYS A 225 2.17 -9.97 -7.23
CA LYS A 225 1.78 -10.15 -8.63
C LYS A 225 1.11 -8.89 -9.17
N LEU A 226 0.21 -8.26 -8.42
CA LEU A 226 -0.49 -7.06 -8.84
C LEU A 226 0.47 -5.92 -9.22
N ASP A 227 1.51 -5.72 -8.42
CA ASP A 227 2.42 -4.56 -8.50
C ASP A 227 3.79 -4.86 -9.13
N ARG A 228 3.95 -6.03 -9.75
CA ARG A 228 5.24 -6.58 -10.21
C ARG A 228 6.11 -5.65 -11.06
N TYR A 229 5.53 -4.70 -11.79
CA TYR A 229 6.27 -3.77 -12.65
C TYR A 229 6.28 -2.32 -12.16
N SER A 230 5.50 -1.97 -11.14
CA SER A 230 5.29 -0.59 -10.67
C SER A 230 6.61 0.12 -10.34
N VAL A 231 7.51 -0.58 -9.63
CA VAL A 231 8.85 -0.08 -9.27
C VAL A 231 9.77 0.08 -10.47
N ILE A 232 9.72 -0.85 -11.42
CA ILE A 232 10.53 -0.78 -12.65
C ILE A 232 10.08 0.42 -13.46
N TYR A 233 8.78 0.66 -13.59
CA TYR A 233 8.25 1.86 -14.25
C TYR A 233 8.74 3.14 -13.58
N GLY A 234 8.77 3.19 -12.25
CA GLY A 234 9.31 4.32 -11.48
C GLY A 234 10.78 4.59 -11.76
N MET A 235 11.62 3.55 -11.74
CA MET A 235 13.05 3.68 -12.06
C MET A 235 13.27 4.08 -13.53
N CYS A 236 12.56 3.48 -14.48
CA CYS A 236 12.60 3.85 -15.90
C CYS A 236 12.19 5.30 -16.10
N PHE A 237 11.14 5.76 -15.42
CA PHE A 237 10.74 7.16 -15.43
C PHE A 237 11.84 8.07 -14.89
N GLY A 238 12.53 7.68 -13.81
CA GLY A 238 13.71 8.38 -13.31
C GLY A 238 14.83 8.52 -14.36
N VAL A 239 15.13 7.44 -15.09
CA VAL A 239 16.10 7.47 -16.21
C VAL A 239 15.65 8.44 -17.31
N ILE A 240 14.38 8.36 -17.73
CA ILE A 240 13.81 9.24 -18.75
C ILE A 240 13.92 10.70 -18.31
N MET A 241 13.61 11.01 -17.05
CA MET A 241 13.70 12.36 -16.51
C MET A 241 15.14 12.89 -16.52
N VAL A 242 16.11 12.07 -16.10
CA VAL A 242 17.54 12.43 -16.15
C VAL A 242 18.01 12.67 -17.59
N LEU A 243 17.64 11.79 -18.53
CA LEU A 243 18.01 11.94 -19.93
C LEU A 243 17.35 13.17 -20.56
N ALA A 244 16.07 13.40 -20.25
CA ALA A 244 15.34 14.55 -20.75
C ALA A 244 15.91 15.88 -20.23
N GLN A 245 16.36 15.93 -18.98
CA GLN A 245 17.13 17.08 -18.45
C GLN A 245 18.48 17.23 -19.17
N ARG A 246 19.23 16.13 -19.37
CA ARG A 246 20.54 16.16 -20.03
C ARG A 246 20.47 16.66 -21.48
N TYR A 247 19.43 16.29 -22.22
CA TYR A 247 19.20 16.72 -23.59
C TYR A 247 18.37 18.01 -23.71
N ASN A 248 18.09 18.70 -22.59
CA ASN A 248 17.27 19.91 -22.54
C ASN A 248 15.91 19.77 -23.26
N ILE A 249 15.26 18.60 -23.13
CA ILE A 249 13.93 18.34 -23.70
C ILE A 249 12.86 19.20 -23.01
N PHE A 250 13.05 19.47 -21.72
CA PHE A 250 12.23 20.39 -20.94
C PHE A 250 13.08 21.31 -20.09
N ASP A 251 12.52 22.45 -19.69
CA ASP A 251 13.13 23.37 -18.72
C ASP A 251 12.28 23.45 -17.45
N ASP A 252 12.84 22.94 -16.36
CA ASP A 252 12.24 22.93 -15.02
C ASP A 252 12.98 23.84 -14.03
N ASN A 253 13.87 24.72 -14.51
CA ASN A 253 14.61 25.66 -13.67
C ASN A 253 13.88 26.99 -13.44
N ASN A 254 12.77 27.19 -14.15
CA ASN A 254 12.04 28.45 -14.16
C ASN A 254 10.57 28.25 -13.73
N HIS A 255 9.82 29.36 -13.61
CA HIS A 255 8.38 29.34 -13.31
C HIS A 255 7.49 29.24 -14.55
N SER A 256 8.08 29.08 -15.74
CA SER A 256 7.33 28.92 -16.99
C SER A 256 6.87 27.48 -17.20
N ASN A 257 6.09 27.25 -18.25
CA ASN A 257 5.64 25.90 -18.59
C ASN A 257 6.84 24.97 -18.89
N LEU A 258 6.68 23.68 -18.58
CA LEU A 258 7.71 22.67 -18.76
C LEU A 258 8.18 22.53 -20.21
N PHE A 259 7.23 22.70 -21.15
CA PHE A 259 7.46 22.63 -22.58
C PHE A 259 7.02 23.91 -23.29
N SER A 260 7.45 24.05 -24.55
CA SER A 260 6.92 25.07 -25.46
C SER A 260 5.40 24.92 -25.62
N ARG A 261 4.69 26.02 -25.93
CA ARG A 261 3.22 26.07 -25.91
C ARG A 261 2.54 24.93 -26.71
N GLY A 262 3.04 24.63 -27.91
CA GLY A 262 2.48 23.57 -28.75
C GLY A 262 2.64 22.18 -28.14
N ILE A 263 3.85 21.87 -27.64
CA ILE A 263 4.16 20.60 -26.98
C ILE A 263 3.44 20.48 -25.64
N ALA A 264 3.30 21.58 -24.90
CA ALA A 264 2.55 21.62 -23.65
C ALA A 264 1.07 21.28 -23.87
N LEU A 265 0.44 21.81 -24.92
CA LEU A 265 -0.96 21.50 -25.24
C LEU A 265 -1.13 20.05 -25.69
N SER A 266 -0.28 19.55 -26.59
CA SER A 266 -0.37 18.16 -27.06
C SER A 266 -0.09 17.14 -25.95
N SER A 267 0.91 17.41 -25.09
CA SER A 267 1.20 16.57 -23.91
C SER A 267 0.08 16.62 -22.87
N THR A 268 -0.57 17.77 -22.68
CA THR A 268 -1.75 17.88 -21.81
C THR A 268 -2.90 17.03 -22.34
N LEU A 269 -3.22 17.12 -23.64
CA LEU A 269 -4.26 16.31 -24.27
C LEU A 269 -3.94 14.81 -24.16
N ALA A 270 -2.70 14.41 -24.46
CA ALA A 270 -2.26 13.03 -24.35
C ALA A 270 -2.39 12.51 -22.90
N ALA A 271 -2.05 13.33 -21.90
CA ALA A 271 -2.18 12.95 -20.49
C ALA A 271 -3.65 12.88 -20.03
N ILE A 272 -4.54 13.75 -20.52
CA ILE A 272 -5.99 13.63 -20.27
C ILE A 272 -6.52 12.32 -20.86
N ILE A 273 -6.13 11.99 -22.10
CA ILE A 273 -6.50 10.71 -22.74
C ILE A 273 -5.94 9.52 -21.96
N GLY A 274 -4.70 9.60 -21.48
CA GLY A 274 -4.08 8.54 -20.67
C GLY A 274 -4.80 8.31 -19.32
N MET A 275 -5.23 9.37 -18.64
CA MET A 275 -6.09 9.24 -17.45
C MET A 275 -7.47 8.67 -17.79
N GLY A 276 -8.10 9.19 -18.85
CA GLY A 276 -9.43 8.75 -19.30
C GLY A 276 -9.47 7.30 -19.78
N SER A 277 -8.39 6.80 -20.38
CA SER A 277 -8.31 5.43 -20.89
C SER A 277 -8.31 4.41 -19.75
N TYR A 278 -7.61 4.68 -18.64
CA TYR A 278 -7.64 3.79 -17.48
C TYR A 278 -9.03 3.78 -16.81
N ILE A 279 -9.66 4.95 -16.65
CA ILE A 279 -11.04 5.04 -16.14
C ILE A 279 -11.99 4.22 -17.04
N THR A 280 -11.92 4.43 -18.36
CA THR A 280 -12.74 3.70 -19.33
C THR A 280 -12.49 2.19 -19.23
N PHE A 281 -11.22 1.76 -19.12
CA PHE A 281 -10.87 0.37 -18.89
C PHE A 281 -11.55 -0.21 -17.63
N THR A 282 -11.57 0.53 -16.51
CA THR A 282 -12.22 0.04 -15.28
C THR A 282 -13.72 -0.12 -15.41
N PHE A 283 -14.39 0.71 -16.22
CA PHE A 283 -15.83 0.57 -16.49
C PHE A 283 -16.15 -0.58 -17.45
N LEU A 284 -15.23 -0.91 -18.36
CA LEU A 284 -15.41 -2.01 -19.33
C LEU A 284 -15.03 -3.38 -18.75
N CYS A 285 -14.28 -3.39 -17.64
CA CYS A 285 -13.82 -4.62 -17.03
C CYS A 285 -14.95 -5.34 -16.27
N HIS A 286 -15.05 -6.66 -16.45
CA HIS A 286 -16.17 -7.45 -15.91
C HIS A 286 -15.90 -7.97 -14.49
N ASN A 287 -14.69 -8.47 -14.23
CA ASN A 287 -14.33 -9.16 -12.99
C ASN A 287 -13.00 -8.66 -12.43
N GLU A 288 -12.91 -8.56 -11.10
CA GLU A 288 -11.69 -8.08 -10.41
C GLU A 288 -10.42 -8.85 -10.80
N LEU A 289 -10.52 -10.16 -11.00
CA LEU A 289 -9.40 -11.02 -11.37
C LEU A 289 -8.80 -10.60 -12.72
N GLU A 290 -9.64 -10.49 -13.75
CA GLU A 290 -9.22 -10.07 -15.09
C GLU A 290 -8.65 -8.65 -15.08
N CYS A 291 -9.28 -7.73 -14.35
CA CYS A 291 -8.78 -6.36 -14.25
C CYS A 291 -7.40 -6.31 -13.60
N SER A 292 -7.19 -7.12 -12.56
CA SER A 292 -5.95 -7.16 -11.79
C SER A 292 -4.78 -7.75 -12.60
N GLU A 293 -5.05 -8.67 -13.52
CA GLU A 293 -4.03 -9.17 -14.46
C GLU A 293 -3.52 -8.06 -15.38
N ILE A 294 -4.44 -7.34 -16.02
CA ILE A 294 -4.13 -6.29 -16.98
C ILE A 294 -3.52 -5.07 -16.29
N HIS A 295 -3.99 -4.74 -15.09
CA HIS A 295 -3.57 -3.58 -14.29
C HIS A 295 -2.05 -3.41 -14.25
N SER A 296 -1.33 -4.49 -13.90
CA SER A 296 0.14 -4.50 -13.78
C SER A 296 0.88 -4.00 -15.04
N TYR A 297 0.29 -4.14 -16.23
CA TYR A 297 0.88 -3.72 -17.50
C TYR A 297 0.55 -2.29 -17.88
N ILE A 298 -0.61 -1.77 -17.44
CA ILE A 298 -1.13 -0.47 -17.89
C ILE A 298 -1.09 0.61 -16.80
N VAL A 299 -0.77 0.26 -15.55
CA VAL A 299 -0.81 1.18 -14.40
C VAL A 299 0.13 2.37 -14.53
N PHE A 300 1.21 2.25 -15.31
CA PHE A 300 2.10 3.37 -15.58
C PHE A 300 1.42 4.51 -16.37
N ILE A 301 0.38 4.20 -17.17
CA ILE A 301 -0.32 5.16 -18.02
C ILE A 301 -0.99 6.27 -17.18
N PRO A 302 -1.91 5.97 -16.25
CA PRO A 302 -2.51 7.00 -15.41
C PRO A 302 -1.48 7.67 -14.49
N THR A 303 -0.49 6.93 -14.00
CA THR A 303 0.57 7.44 -13.11
C THR A 303 1.41 8.52 -13.80
N VAL A 304 1.94 8.24 -14.99
CA VAL A 304 2.73 9.20 -15.79
C VAL A 304 1.85 10.35 -16.28
N SER A 305 0.61 10.06 -16.65
CA SER A 305 -0.35 11.08 -17.10
C SER A 305 -0.66 12.09 -15.99
N TYR A 306 -0.88 11.64 -14.75
CA TYR A 306 -1.02 12.52 -13.59
C TYR A 306 0.23 13.38 -13.38
N ILE A 307 1.42 12.77 -13.41
CA ILE A 307 2.69 13.50 -13.25
C ILE A 307 2.83 14.61 -14.30
N LEU A 308 2.53 14.30 -15.57
CA LEU A 308 2.58 15.28 -16.65
C LEU A 308 1.58 16.42 -16.41
N LEU A 309 0.31 16.12 -16.15
CA LEU A 309 -0.71 17.14 -15.88
C LEU A 309 -0.34 18.05 -14.70
N ARG A 310 0.24 17.47 -13.65
CA ARG A 310 0.67 18.20 -12.45
C ARG A 310 1.85 19.15 -12.70
N ASN A 311 2.69 18.86 -13.70
CA ASN A 311 3.99 19.52 -13.90
C ASN A 311 4.13 20.31 -15.21
N ILE A 312 3.23 20.16 -16.19
CA ILE A 312 3.30 20.90 -17.46
C ILE A 312 3.17 22.41 -17.24
N SER A 313 2.21 22.84 -16.40
CA SER A 313 2.04 24.25 -16.04
C SER A 313 3.04 24.65 -14.97
N GLY A 314 3.78 25.74 -15.19
CA GLY A 314 4.72 26.27 -14.20
C GLY A 314 4.03 26.69 -12.89
N MET A 315 2.80 27.19 -12.97
CA MET A 315 1.97 27.55 -11.81
C MET A 315 1.64 26.33 -10.94
N LEU A 316 1.21 25.24 -11.57
CA LEU A 316 0.95 23.99 -10.86
C LEU A 316 2.25 23.40 -10.33
N ARG A 317 3.33 23.40 -11.13
CA ARG A 317 4.61 22.82 -10.73
C ARG A 317 5.22 23.50 -9.50
N THR A 318 5.03 24.81 -9.34
CA THR A 318 5.65 25.61 -8.27
C THR A 318 4.73 25.88 -7.09
N ARG A 319 3.59 25.18 -7.01
CA ARG A 319 2.66 25.23 -5.88
C ARG A 319 2.33 23.84 -5.39
N TYR A 320 2.06 23.70 -4.10
CA TYR A 320 1.66 22.44 -3.49
C TYR A 320 0.68 22.66 -2.35
N SER A 321 -0.15 21.67 -2.05
CA SER A 321 -0.97 21.69 -0.84
C SER A 321 -0.14 21.32 0.39
N SER A 322 0.06 22.27 1.31
CA SER A 322 0.77 22.02 2.58
C SER A 322 -0.01 21.06 3.48
N PHE A 323 -1.35 21.10 3.41
CA PHE A 323 -2.23 20.13 4.07
C PHE A 323 -1.95 18.70 3.61
N PHE A 324 -2.00 18.43 2.30
CA PHE A 324 -1.70 17.08 1.81
C PHE A 324 -0.24 16.71 2.04
N ALA A 325 0.70 17.63 1.87
CA ALA A 325 2.11 17.33 2.13
C ALA A 325 2.35 16.87 3.57
N TRP A 326 1.68 17.48 4.55
CA TRP A 326 1.75 17.06 5.95
C TRP A 326 1.26 15.63 6.16
N PHE A 327 0.08 15.27 5.62
CA PHE A 327 -0.41 13.88 5.63
C PHE A 327 0.54 12.92 4.91
N GLY A 328 1.20 13.39 3.85
CA GLY A 328 2.21 12.64 3.11
C GLY A 328 3.49 12.38 3.89
N GLU A 329 3.82 13.17 4.90
CA GLU A 329 4.96 12.89 5.77
C GLU A 329 4.70 11.76 6.76
N ILE A 330 3.44 11.60 7.19
CA ILE A 330 3.00 10.59 8.18
C ILE A 330 2.18 9.45 7.55
N TYR A 331 2.30 9.28 6.23
CA TYR A 331 1.41 8.40 5.45
C TYR A 331 1.47 6.94 5.91
N LEU A 332 2.65 6.46 6.28
CA LEU A 332 2.89 5.09 6.70
C LEU A 332 2.22 4.82 8.05
N GLU A 333 2.40 5.73 9.02
CA GLU A 333 1.79 5.64 10.33
C GLU A 333 0.28 5.68 10.25
N LEU A 334 -0.28 6.53 9.38
CA LEU A 334 -1.71 6.57 9.11
C LEU A 334 -2.21 5.25 8.52
N PHE A 335 -1.50 4.72 7.52
CA PHE A 335 -1.86 3.47 6.86
C PHE A 335 -1.89 2.30 7.85
N ILE A 336 -0.89 2.19 8.73
CA ILE A 336 -0.80 1.08 9.67
C ILE A 336 -1.77 1.30 10.85
N SER A 337 -1.91 2.54 11.33
CA SER A 337 -2.76 2.84 12.49
C SER A 337 -4.24 2.55 12.25
N GLN A 338 -4.68 2.61 10.98
CA GLN A 338 -6.08 2.42 10.65
C GLN A 338 -6.60 1.06 11.09
N TYR A 339 -5.76 0.01 11.07
CA TYR A 339 -6.15 -1.37 11.36
C TYR A 339 -6.69 -1.58 12.78
N HIS A 340 -6.25 -0.76 13.74
CA HIS A 340 -6.60 -0.95 15.15
C HIS A 340 -7.34 0.23 15.78
N ILE A 341 -7.20 1.44 15.23
CA ILE A 341 -7.88 2.62 15.76
C ILE A 341 -9.19 2.87 15.02
N TRP A 342 -9.17 2.76 13.70
CA TRP A 342 -10.33 3.13 12.89
C TRP A 342 -11.16 1.91 12.49
N LEU A 343 -10.48 0.87 12.02
CA LEU A 343 -11.05 -0.40 11.64
C LEU A 343 -11.11 -1.35 12.84
N SER A 344 -12.05 -2.29 12.79
CA SER A 344 -12.20 -3.33 13.78
C SER A 344 -12.63 -4.64 13.13
N ALA A 345 -12.60 -5.74 13.90
CA ALA A 345 -13.03 -7.08 13.47
C ALA A 345 -12.36 -7.51 12.15
N ASP A 346 -11.03 -7.52 12.12
CA ASP A 346 -10.23 -7.89 10.95
C ASP A 346 -10.62 -7.12 9.68
N THR A 347 -10.81 -5.80 9.84
CA THR A 347 -11.20 -4.84 8.80
C THR A 347 -12.65 -4.91 8.32
N HIS A 348 -13.51 -5.73 8.92
CA HIS A 348 -14.93 -5.76 8.55
C HIS A 348 -15.80 -4.70 9.23
N GLY A 349 -15.33 -4.16 10.37
CA GLY A 349 -16.04 -3.15 11.16
C GLY A 349 -15.30 -1.83 11.30
N VAL A 350 -15.96 -0.89 11.96
CA VAL A 350 -15.45 0.44 12.36
C VAL A 350 -15.58 0.58 13.88
N LEU A 351 -14.63 1.26 14.50
CA LEU A 351 -14.66 1.55 15.93
C LEU A 351 -15.69 2.66 16.25
N VAL A 352 -16.47 2.46 17.31
CA VAL A 352 -17.48 3.41 17.79
C VAL A 352 -17.15 3.83 19.22
N LEU A 353 -16.66 5.06 19.36
CA LEU A 353 -16.43 5.75 20.63
C LEU A 353 -17.73 6.42 21.13
N ILE A 354 -18.50 7.01 20.22
CA ILE A 354 -19.73 7.75 20.55
C ILE A 354 -20.93 7.08 19.88
N PRO A 355 -21.66 6.21 20.59
CA PRO A 355 -22.82 5.54 20.04
C PRO A 355 -23.95 6.53 19.73
N GLY A 356 -24.70 6.27 18.65
CA GLY A 356 -25.86 7.09 18.25
C GLY A 356 -25.53 8.36 17.44
N TYR A 357 -24.26 8.77 17.35
CA TYR A 357 -23.83 9.96 16.60
C TYR A 357 -22.70 9.64 15.61
N PRO A 358 -23.01 9.06 14.43
CA PRO A 358 -21.99 8.53 13.52
C PRO A 358 -21.02 9.60 12.98
N VAL A 359 -21.53 10.79 12.64
CA VAL A 359 -20.68 11.90 12.15
C VAL A 359 -19.72 12.38 13.22
N LEU A 360 -20.21 12.59 14.45
CA LEU A 360 -19.38 13.00 15.57
C LEU A 360 -18.34 11.92 15.92
N ASN A 361 -18.73 10.65 15.87
CA ASN A 361 -17.82 9.53 16.05
C ASN A 361 -16.68 9.56 15.03
N VAL A 362 -16.97 9.74 13.74
CA VAL A 362 -15.94 9.85 12.71
C VAL A 362 -15.01 11.04 12.96
N ILE A 363 -15.54 12.21 13.29
CA ILE A 363 -14.72 13.41 13.58
C ILE A 363 -13.77 13.15 14.76
N VAL A 364 -14.28 12.65 15.88
CA VAL A 364 -13.49 12.40 17.10
C VAL A 364 -12.47 11.28 16.89
N THR A 365 -12.89 10.16 16.29
CA THR A 365 -11.98 9.04 15.99
C THR A 365 -10.89 9.45 15.02
N SER A 366 -11.21 10.21 13.96
CA SER A 366 -10.22 10.75 13.02
C SER A 366 -9.24 11.69 13.68
N PHE A 367 -9.68 12.57 14.58
CA PHE A 367 -8.79 13.47 15.32
C PHE A 367 -7.79 12.68 16.18
N ILE A 368 -8.27 11.74 17.02
CA ILE A 368 -7.42 10.92 17.86
C ILE A 368 -6.46 10.07 17.01
N PHE A 369 -6.98 9.44 15.96
CA PHE A 369 -6.21 8.65 15.01
C PHE A 369 -5.04 9.43 14.41
N VAL A 370 -5.30 10.63 13.88
CA VAL A 370 -4.28 11.49 13.28
C VAL A 370 -3.24 11.94 14.32
N CYS A 371 -3.67 12.33 15.53
CA CYS A 371 -2.75 12.68 16.61
C CYS A 371 -1.83 11.50 16.99
N VAL A 372 -2.38 10.30 17.11
CA VAL A 372 -1.60 9.10 17.45
C VAL A 372 -0.59 8.78 16.33
N SER A 373 -1.00 8.83 15.06
CA SER A 373 -0.08 8.61 13.93
C SER A 373 1.07 9.65 13.90
N HIS A 374 0.76 10.92 14.17
CA HIS A 374 1.77 11.97 14.26
C HIS A 374 2.78 11.76 15.39
N GLU A 375 2.31 11.35 16.58
CA GLU A 375 3.21 11.08 17.70
C GLU A 375 4.09 9.84 17.44
N VAL A 376 3.54 8.78 16.83
CA VAL A 376 4.34 7.62 16.44
C VAL A 376 5.43 8.01 15.43
N HIS A 377 5.12 8.86 14.44
CA HIS A 377 6.10 9.35 13.47
C HIS A 377 7.27 10.08 14.13
N LYS A 378 6.98 10.98 15.09
CA LYS A 378 8.04 11.66 15.85
C LYS A 378 8.90 10.67 16.61
N ILE A 379 8.29 9.72 17.31
CA ILE A 379 9.01 8.69 18.06
C ILE A 379 9.90 7.86 17.13
N THR A 380 9.42 7.47 15.94
CA THR A 380 10.22 6.76 14.93
C THR A 380 11.47 7.56 14.55
N LYS A 381 11.32 8.87 14.31
CA LYS A 381 12.42 9.76 13.96
C LYS A 381 13.42 9.95 15.11
N ASP A 382 12.93 10.10 16.33
CA ASP A 382 13.76 10.29 17.53
C ASP A 382 14.55 9.02 17.87
N LEU A 383 13.97 7.84 17.65
CA LEU A 383 14.62 6.55 17.90
C LEU A 383 15.60 6.13 16.80
N LEU A 384 15.40 6.59 15.56
CA LEU A 384 16.23 6.24 14.41
C LEU A 384 17.74 6.36 14.64
N PRO A 385 18.30 7.48 15.14
CA PRO A 385 19.75 7.60 15.33
C PRO A 385 20.31 6.63 16.39
N PHE A 386 19.49 6.18 17.34
CA PHE A 386 19.89 5.20 18.36
C PHE A 386 19.82 3.77 17.83
N ALA A 387 18.76 3.46 17.08
CA ALA A 387 18.55 2.15 16.47
C ALA A 387 19.54 1.89 15.32
N VAL A 388 19.74 2.90 14.46
CA VAL A 388 20.61 2.83 13.28
C VAL A 388 21.60 4.02 13.28
N PRO A 389 22.70 3.92 14.07
CA PRO A 389 23.76 4.92 14.07
C PRO A 389 24.45 5.06 12.70
N ASN A 390 25.24 6.13 12.53
CA ASN A 390 25.96 6.36 11.27
C ASN A 390 27.10 5.36 11.00
N ASP A 391 27.59 4.65 12.02
CA ASP A 391 28.66 3.65 11.89
C ASP A 391 28.07 2.26 11.65
N TRP A 392 28.49 1.61 10.55
CA TRP A 392 28.03 0.27 10.17
C TRP A 392 28.32 -0.79 11.24
N LYS A 393 29.41 -0.66 12.01
CA LYS A 393 29.74 -1.60 13.09
C LYS A 393 28.71 -1.54 14.22
N LEU A 394 28.27 -0.32 14.56
CA LEU A 394 27.24 -0.11 15.58
C LEU A 394 25.87 -0.59 15.09
N VAL A 395 25.56 -0.36 13.79
CA VAL A 395 24.35 -0.91 13.17
C VAL A 395 24.34 -2.43 13.23
N LEU A 396 25.45 -3.09 12.87
CA LEU A 396 25.58 -4.54 12.94
C LEU A 396 25.39 -5.06 14.37
N ARG A 397 26.03 -4.42 15.36
CA ARG A 397 25.84 -4.74 16.78
C ARG A 397 24.36 -4.66 17.18
N ASN A 398 23.70 -3.54 16.87
CA ASN A 398 22.29 -3.34 17.21
C ASN A 398 21.38 -4.36 16.51
N PHE A 399 21.68 -4.70 15.25
CA PHE A 399 20.95 -5.72 14.50
C PHE A 399 21.09 -7.12 15.12
N ILE A 400 22.30 -7.50 15.54
CA ILE A 400 22.54 -8.77 16.24
C ILE A 400 21.76 -8.81 17.56
N LEU A 401 21.77 -7.73 18.34
CA LEU A 401 21.00 -7.63 19.58
C LEU A 401 19.49 -7.76 19.33
N PHE A 402 18.98 -7.12 18.29
CA PHE A 402 17.58 -7.22 17.88
C PHE A 402 17.20 -8.67 17.50
N LEU A 403 18.03 -9.35 16.71
CA LEU A 403 17.82 -10.75 16.37
C LEU A 403 17.92 -11.68 17.59
N ALA A 404 18.85 -11.41 18.51
CA ALA A 404 18.98 -12.18 19.74
C ALA A 404 17.75 -12.10 20.64
N ILE A 405 16.97 -11.01 20.58
CA ILE A 405 15.68 -10.86 21.27
C ILE A 405 14.56 -11.54 20.49
N LEU A 406 14.52 -11.38 19.16
CA LEU A 406 13.45 -11.91 18.31
C LEU A 406 13.46 -13.43 18.18
N VAL A 407 14.63 -14.06 18.05
CA VAL A 407 14.75 -15.50 17.79
C VAL A 407 14.14 -16.33 18.94
N PRO A 408 14.41 -16.05 20.23
CA PRO A 408 13.76 -16.74 21.35
C PRO A 408 12.23 -16.55 21.37
N ILE A 409 11.75 -15.35 21.07
CA ILE A 409 10.30 -15.06 21.01
C ILE A 409 9.66 -15.92 19.90
N GLY A 410 10.26 -15.95 18.72
CA GLY A 410 9.78 -16.76 17.59
C GLY A 410 9.84 -18.28 17.83
N ILE A 411 10.80 -18.77 18.63
CA ILE A 411 10.86 -20.20 19.01
C ILE A 411 9.77 -20.55 20.02
N ASN A 412 9.52 -19.69 21.00
CA ASN A 412 8.52 -19.93 22.05
C ASN A 412 7.09 -19.90 21.51
N ASP A 413 6.81 -19.09 20.49
CA ASP A 413 5.51 -19.09 19.79
C ASP A 413 5.26 -20.38 18.98
N VAL A 414 6.32 -21.08 18.56
CA VAL A 414 6.23 -22.40 17.87
C VAL A 414 6.19 -23.57 18.87
N GLY A 415 6.62 -23.36 20.11
CA GLY A 415 6.81 -24.39 21.13
C GLY A 415 5.65 -24.60 22.13
N LEU A 416 4.59 -23.78 22.09
CA LEU A 416 3.45 -23.92 22.98
C LEU A 416 2.25 -24.52 22.23
N PRO A 417 1.71 -25.69 22.65
CA PRO A 417 0.42 -26.14 22.14
C PRO A 417 -0.63 -25.12 22.57
N ASP A 418 -1.24 -24.48 21.58
CA ASP A 418 -2.55 -23.82 21.59
C ASP A 418 -3.16 -23.57 22.99
N GLN A 419 -2.83 -22.44 23.61
CA GLN A 419 -3.64 -21.87 24.70
C GLN A 419 -4.98 -21.28 24.18
N SER A 420 -5.40 -21.62 22.96
CA SER A 420 -6.74 -21.36 22.43
C SER A 420 -7.86 -22.15 23.15
N PHE A 421 -7.51 -23.04 24.09
CA PHE A 421 -8.47 -23.81 24.88
C PHE A 421 -9.40 -22.98 25.79
N PHE A 422 -9.05 -21.75 26.18
CA PHE A 422 -9.93 -20.92 27.02
C PHE A 422 -10.93 -20.02 26.25
N SER A 423 -10.80 -19.89 24.92
CA SER A 423 -11.73 -19.10 24.08
C SER A 423 -12.57 -19.95 23.12
N GLN A 424 -12.10 -21.16 22.74
CA GLN A 424 -12.85 -22.07 21.87
C GLN A 424 -14.11 -22.66 22.52
N GLY A 425 -14.20 -22.67 23.86
CA GLY A 425 -15.38 -23.14 24.59
C GLY A 425 -16.68 -22.36 24.33
N LYS A 426 -16.60 -21.13 23.80
CA LYS A 426 -17.79 -20.33 23.39
C LYS A 426 -18.11 -20.41 21.89
N PHE A 427 -17.13 -20.68 21.03
CA PHE A 427 -17.35 -20.79 19.57
C PHE A 427 -17.83 -22.18 19.14
N ILE A 428 -17.43 -23.26 19.83
CA ILE A 428 -17.89 -24.63 19.52
C ILE A 428 -19.40 -24.77 19.76
N LYS A 429 -19.96 -24.11 20.80
CA LYS A 429 -21.41 -24.10 21.05
C LYS A 429 -22.23 -23.41 19.95
N LYS A 430 -21.66 -22.44 19.22
CA LYS A 430 -22.35 -21.77 18.09
C LYS A 430 -22.33 -22.61 16.81
N SER A 431 -21.23 -23.34 16.57
CA SER A 431 -21.07 -24.26 15.42
C SER A 431 -22.00 -25.48 15.51
N GLU A 432 -22.17 -26.08 16.69
CA GLU A 432 -23.16 -27.15 16.89
C GLU A 432 -24.59 -26.65 16.73
N HIS A 433 -24.92 -25.46 17.25
CA HIS A 433 -26.25 -24.86 17.07
C HIS A 433 -26.57 -24.59 15.59
N TYR A 434 -25.58 -24.18 14.80
CA TYR A 434 -25.72 -23.97 13.35
C TYR A 434 -25.88 -25.30 12.59
N LYS A 435 -25.12 -26.35 12.96
CA LYS A 435 -25.29 -27.70 12.40
C LYS A 435 -26.65 -28.32 12.75
N ILE A 436 -27.15 -28.12 13.97
CA ILE A 436 -28.48 -28.55 14.39
C ILE A 436 -29.57 -27.78 13.63
N CYS A 437 -29.43 -26.46 13.47
CA CYS A 437 -30.34 -25.64 12.65
C CYS A 437 -30.34 -26.05 11.17
N LEU A 438 -29.19 -26.34 10.56
CA LEU A 438 -29.12 -26.83 9.18
C LEU A 438 -29.74 -28.23 9.03
N LYS A 439 -29.56 -29.11 10.02
CA LYS A 439 -30.16 -30.45 10.02
C LYS A 439 -31.69 -30.36 10.15
N LYS A 440 -32.19 -29.42 10.97
CA LYS A 440 -33.62 -29.13 11.12
C LYS A 440 -34.20 -28.53 9.83
N TYR A 441 -33.54 -27.54 9.24
CA TYR A 441 -33.94 -26.93 7.96
C TYR A 441 -34.01 -27.93 6.80
N ASN A 442 -32.99 -28.79 6.66
CA ASN A 442 -32.98 -29.83 5.62
C ASN A 442 -34.03 -30.92 5.84
N SER A 443 -34.37 -31.22 7.11
CA SER A 443 -35.48 -32.12 7.45
C SER A 443 -36.84 -31.50 7.10
N THR A 444 -37.04 -30.21 7.40
CA THR A 444 -38.27 -29.47 7.04
C THR A 444 -38.41 -29.34 5.52
N LYS A 445 -37.30 -29.13 4.79
CA LYS A 445 -37.31 -29.07 3.32
C LYS A 445 -37.66 -30.43 2.70
N LYS A 446 -37.13 -31.54 3.25
CA LYS A 446 -37.52 -32.91 2.83
C LYS A 446 -38.98 -33.21 3.14
N TYR A 447 -39.51 -32.75 4.27
CA TYR A 447 -40.91 -32.92 4.64
C TYR A 447 -41.84 -32.11 3.72
N MET A 448 -41.49 -30.85 3.41
CA MET A 448 -42.22 -30.03 2.44
C MET A 448 -42.19 -30.63 1.03
N GLN A 449 -41.06 -31.18 0.59
CA GLN A 449 -40.94 -31.87 -0.70
C GLN A 449 -41.81 -33.15 -0.75
N TYR A 450 -41.87 -33.89 0.37
CA TYR A 450 -42.71 -35.08 0.50
C TYR A 450 -44.20 -34.73 0.48
N VAL A 451 -44.62 -33.69 1.22
CA VAL A 451 -46.00 -33.17 1.20
C VAL A 451 -46.35 -32.68 -0.21
N TYR A 452 -45.50 -31.89 -0.85
CA TYR A 452 -45.72 -31.40 -2.22
C TYR A 452 -45.90 -32.56 -3.21
N ASN A 453 -45.05 -33.60 -3.15
CA ASN A 453 -45.15 -34.75 -4.03
C ASN A 453 -46.36 -35.66 -3.72
N ARG A 454 -46.81 -35.72 -2.47
CA ARG A 454 -47.97 -36.52 -2.03
C ARG A 454 -49.31 -35.88 -2.41
N TYR A 455 -49.39 -34.55 -2.48
CA TYR A 455 -50.61 -33.82 -2.86
C TYR A 455 -50.66 -33.37 -4.34
N ARG A 456 -49.55 -33.50 -5.09
CA ARG A 456 -49.49 -33.27 -6.55
C ARG A 456 -50.52 -34.06 -7.38
N PRO A 457 -50.94 -35.29 -7.02
CA PRO A 457 -51.96 -36.02 -7.78
C PRO A 457 -53.39 -35.52 -7.55
N VAL A 458 -53.65 -34.73 -6.49
CA VAL A 458 -55.01 -34.25 -6.15
C VAL A 458 -55.32 -32.93 -6.86
N MET A 459 -54.31 -32.11 -7.17
CA MET A 459 -54.46 -30.81 -7.86
C MET A 459 -54.56 -30.88 -9.39
N LYS A 460 -54.62 -32.09 -9.98
CA LYS A 460 -54.73 -32.30 -11.43
C LYS A 460 -56.11 -32.76 -11.90
N LYS A 461 -57.12 -32.81 -11.03
CA LYS A 461 -58.48 -33.25 -11.38
C LYS A 461 -59.54 -32.15 -11.54
N ASP A 462 -59.23 -30.89 -11.25
CA ASP A 462 -60.15 -29.77 -11.45
C ASP A 462 -59.59 -28.76 -12.48
N LYS A 463 -59.53 -29.19 -13.74
CA LYS A 463 -59.55 -28.30 -14.90
C LYS A 463 -60.36 -28.92 -16.02
#